data_AF-A0A524EQB3-F1
#
_entry.id   AF-A0A524EQB3-F1
#
_cell.length_a   1.000
_cell.length_b   1.000
_cell.length_c   1.000
_cell.angle_alpha   90.00
_cell.angle_beta   90.00
_cell.angle_gamma   90.00
#
_symmetry.space_group_name_H-M   'P 1'
#
loop_
_entity.id
_entity.type
_entity.pdbx_description
1 polymer ?
#
loop_
_entity_poly.entity_id
_entity_poly.type
_entity_poly.pdbx_seq_one_letter_code
_entity_poly.pdbx_strand_id
1 'polypeptide(L)'
;MSEEIRTNYIYEFTYGSGPGMKEIFRCKYVSPDEALKRFKKIVSVTESPFDFKIVISSETTGEESSFQVKGDIDEMIQKFKVFLETSTGYSFPETKIDASSTSSPELDFEAMSNYEKMQVVIYASFKHGKFSSLDVAEIYESTFNESLPKSTASTYLARMWDEGEGHLERYGNRSGYTYRLKTELKETQREVERSEEILSMIHLQVGK
;
A
#
# COMPACT_ATOMS: atom_id res chain seq x y z
N MET A 1 22.76 14.53 9.19
CA MET A 1 22.90 13.89 10.52
C MET A 1 21.52 13.89 11.13
N SER A 2 20.79 12.79 11.01
CA SER A 2 19.44 12.68 11.57
C SER A 2 19.60 12.17 12.99
N GLU A 3 19.27 13.01 13.97
CA GLU A 3 19.22 12.62 15.38
C GLU A 3 18.23 11.45 15.50
N GLU A 4 18.76 10.24 15.74
CA GLU A 4 17.97 9.08 16.11
C GLU A 4 17.24 9.43 17.40
N ILE A 5 15.93 9.71 17.29
CA ILE A 5 15.03 9.83 18.43
C ILE A 5 15.00 8.46 19.11
N ARG A 6 15.93 8.23 20.03
CA ARG A 6 15.95 7.05 20.91
C ARG A 6 14.73 7.16 21.82
N THR A 7 13.71 6.38 21.52
CA THR A 7 12.56 6.23 22.40
C THR A 7 12.92 5.31 23.57
N ASN A 8 12.16 5.36 24.66
CA ASN A 8 12.30 4.42 25.79
C ASN A 8 11.39 3.19 25.63
N TYR A 9 10.94 2.91 24.40
CA TYR A 9 10.03 1.81 24.12
C TYR A 9 10.78 0.57 23.66
N ILE A 10 10.36 -0.56 24.19
CA ILE A 10 10.78 -1.88 23.79
C ILE A 10 9.57 -2.58 23.16
N TYR A 11 9.74 -3.05 21.93
CA TYR A 11 8.72 -3.78 21.19
C TYR A 11 9.15 -5.24 21.08
N GLU A 12 8.29 -6.16 21.48
CA GLU A 12 8.50 -7.59 21.32
C GLU A 12 7.38 -8.17 20.46
N PHE A 13 7.75 -8.76 19.33
CA PHE A 13 6.86 -9.40 18.38
C PHE A 13 7.06 -10.91 18.49
N THR A 14 6.08 -11.61 19.03
CA THR A 14 6.06 -13.08 19.06
C THR A 14 5.13 -13.58 17.97
N TYR A 15 5.60 -14.48 17.09
CA TYR A 15 4.80 -15.03 16.01
C TYR A 15 5.05 -16.51 15.76
N GLY A 16 4.07 -17.19 15.18
CA GLY A 16 4.17 -18.59 14.78
C GLY A 16 4.72 -18.73 13.37
N SER A 17 5.87 -19.39 13.21
CA SER A 17 6.50 -19.63 11.90
C SER A 17 6.29 -21.05 11.38
N GLY A 18 5.56 -21.89 12.14
CA GLY A 18 5.23 -23.26 11.78
C GLY A 18 4.56 -24.02 12.93
N PRO A 19 4.10 -25.27 12.70
CA PRO A 19 3.42 -26.06 13.73
C PRO A 19 4.32 -26.32 14.93
N GLY A 20 4.04 -25.62 16.04
CA GLY A 20 4.79 -25.72 17.30
C GLY A 20 6.03 -24.81 17.41
N MET A 21 6.36 -24.02 16.40
CA MET A 21 7.50 -23.08 16.43
C MET A 21 7.02 -21.64 16.67
N LYS A 22 7.57 -20.99 17.69
CA LYS A 22 7.36 -19.57 17.99
C LYS A 22 8.65 -18.81 17.83
N GLU A 23 8.65 -17.78 17.00
CA GLU A 23 9.74 -16.82 16.88
C GLU A 23 9.43 -15.58 17.72
N ILE A 24 10.48 -15.00 18.29
CA ILE A 24 10.40 -13.77 19.09
C ILE A 24 11.39 -12.78 18.49
N PHE A 25 10.88 -11.64 18.03
CA PHE A 25 11.66 -10.54 17.51
C PHE A 25 11.54 -9.34 18.43
N ARG A 26 12.66 -8.83 18.94
CA ARG A 26 12.66 -7.71 19.88
C ARG A 26 13.38 -6.49 19.30
N CYS A 27 12.68 -5.36 19.26
CA CYS A 27 13.23 -4.06 18.93
C CYS A 27 13.32 -3.20 20.18
N LYS A 28 14.47 -2.57 20.41
CA LYS A 28 14.68 -1.66 21.53
C LYS A 28 15.00 -0.27 21.00
N TYR A 29 14.48 0.76 21.67
CA TYR A 29 14.83 2.16 21.43
C TYR A 29 14.47 2.69 20.04
N VAL A 30 13.42 2.12 19.42
CA VAL A 30 12.97 2.50 18.07
C VAL A 30 11.73 3.39 18.12
N SER A 31 11.61 4.33 17.19
CA SER A 31 10.39 5.13 17.05
C SER A 31 9.18 4.26 16.69
N PRO A 32 7.94 4.70 16.98
CA PRO A 32 6.74 3.98 16.56
C PRO A 32 6.68 3.72 15.04
N ASP A 33 7.17 4.67 14.22
CA ASP A 33 7.27 4.51 12.76
C ASP A 33 8.23 3.38 12.35
N GLU A 34 9.39 3.32 13.00
CA GLU A 34 10.39 2.28 12.76
C GLU A 34 9.91 0.92 13.27
N ALA A 35 9.19 0.88 14.40
CA ALA A 35 8.54 -0.33 14.90
C ALA A 35 7.49 -0.85 13.91
N LEU A 36 6.67 0.04 13.34
CA LEU A 36 5.66 -0.30 12.32
C LEU A 36 6.30 -0.82 11.03
N LYS A 37 7.37 -0.18 10.53
CA LYS A 37 8.13 -0.66 9.35
C LYS A 37 8.68 -2.06 9.56
N ARG A 38 9.24 -2.34 10.74
CA ARG A 38 9.78 -3.66 11.06
C ARG A 38 8.68 -4.70 11.18
N PHE A 39 7.54 -4.35 11.79
CA PHE A 39 6.38 -5.22 11.83
C PHE A 39 5.89 -5.59 10.42
N LYS A 40 5.71 -4.61 9.51
CA LYS A 40 5.35 -4.86 8.11
C LYS A 40 6.32 -5.85 7.44
N LYS A 41 7.63 -5.64 7.62
CA LYS A 41 8.65 -6.52 7.06
C LYS A 41 8.57 -7.96 7.59
N ILE A 42 8.31 -8.15 8.88
CA ILE A 42 8.18 -9.48 9.50
C ILE A 42 6.95 -10.18 8.92
N VAL A 43 5.81 -9.49 8.88
CA VAL A 43 4.57 -10.06 8.38
C VAL A 43 4.66 -10.41 6.89
N SER A 44 5.33 -9.59 6.06
CA SER A 44 5.55 -9.90 4.64
C SER A 44 6.48 -11.09 4.37
N VAL A 45 7.33 -11.47 5.32
CA VAL A 45 8.27 -12.60 5.19
C VAL A 45 7.70 -13.88 5.82
N THR A 46 6.65 -13.77 6.62
CA THR A 46 6.03 -14.90 7.29
C THR A 46 4.94 -15.48 6.38
N GLU A 47 5.16 -16.70 5.84
CA GLU A 47 4.20 -17.36 4.92
C GLU A 47 2.83 -17.64 5.57
N SER A 48 2.73 -17.68 6.91
CA SER A 48 1.48 -18.01 7.60
C SER A 48 1.40 -17.42 9.03
N PRO A 49 1.12 -16.11 9.16
CA PRO A 49 1.11 -15.40 10.44
C PRO A 49 -0.17 -15.70 11.25
N PHE A 50 -0.34 -16.93 11.76
CA PHE A 50 -1.60 -17.33 12.42
C PHE A 50 -1.84 -16.70 13.80
N ASP A 51 -0.80 -16.22 14.48
CA ASP A 51 -0.88 -15.62 15.82
C ASP A 51 0.30 -14.67 16.05
N PHE A 52 0.05 -13.37 16.14
CA PHE A 52 1.05 -12.39 16.56
C PHE A 52 0.70 -11.85 17.94
N LYS A 53 1.65 -11.89 18.86
CA LYS A 53 1.58 -11.17 20.14
C LYS A 53 2.63 -10.07 20.12
N ILE A 54 2.18 -8.85 20.34
CA ILE A 54 3.00 -7.65 20.38
C ILE A 54 3.02 -7.17 21.84
N VAL A 55 4.20 -6.93 22.40
CA VAL A 55 4.35 -6.34 23.73
C VAL A 55 5.12 -5.04 23.58
N ILE A 56 4.56 -3.95 24.11
CA ILE A 56 5.20 -2.64 24.23
C ILE A 56 5.51 -2.45 25.70
N SER A 57 6.79 -2.26 26.02
CA SER A 57 7.27 -1.94 27.37
C SER A 57 7.88 -0.54 27.36
N SER A 58 7.40 0.32 28.26
CA SER A 58 7.98 1.65 28.52
C SER A 58 9.02 1.53 29.63
N GLU A 59 10.30 1.77 29.34
CA GLU A 59 11.36 1.80 30.38
C GLU A 59 11.15 2.93 31.39
N THR A 60 10.49 4.02 30.98
CA THR A 60 10.25 5.20 31.82
C THR A 60 9.14 5.02 32.84
N THR A 61 8.07 4.30 32.50
CA THR A 61 6.92 4.09 33.40
C THR A 61 6.87 2.68 33.97
N GLY A 62 7.64 1.73 33.41
CA GLY A 62 7.57 0.32 33.75
C GLY A 62 6.28 -0.35 33.27
N GLU A 63 5.45 0.35 32.51
CA GLU A 63 4.17 -0.15 32.02
C GLU A 63 4.38 -1.04 30.80
N GLU A 64 3.74 -2.21 30.82
CA GLU A 64 3.75 -3.18 29.76
C GLU A 64 2.33 -3.31 29.18
N SER A 65 2.20 -3.01 27.90
CA SER A 65 0.96 -3.22 27.15
C SER A 65 1.18 -4.37 26.18
N SER A 66 0.30 -5.38 26.22
CA SER A 66 0.37 -6.51 25.29
C SER A 66 -0.88 -6.59 24.44
N PHE A 67 -0.71 -6.83 23.15
CA PHE A 67 -1.75 -6.94 22.16
C PHE A 67 -1.57 -8.22 21.35
N GLN A 68 -2.58 -9.08 21.35
CA GLN A 68 -2.58 -10.30 20.53
C GLN A 68 -3.53 -10.07 19.36
N VAL A 69 -3.02 -10.29 18.15
CA VAL A 69 -3.77 -10.11 16.92
C VAL A 69 -3.73 -11.39 16.09
N LYS A 70 -4.92 -11.74 15.60
CA LYS A 70 -5.17 -12.79 14.62
C LYS A 70 -6.02 -12.17 13.52
N GLY A 71 -5.82 -12.60 12.29
CA GLY A 71 -6.59 -12.11 11.14
C GLY A 71 -5.70 -11.85 9.94
N ASP A 72 -6.21 -11.03 9.04
CA ASP A 72 -5.50 -10.65 7.82
C ASP A 72 -4.31 -9.70 8.12
N ILE A 73 -3.30 -9.72 7.26
CA ILE A 73 -2.10 -8.89 7.38
C ILE A 73 -2.46 -7.41 7.48
N ASP A 74 -3.42 -6.93 6.69
CA ASP A 74 -3.83 -5.53 6.68
C ASP A 74 -4.55 -5.15 7.99
N GLU A 75 -5.45 -6.01 8.47
CA GLU A 75 -6.09 -5.83 9.78
C GLU A 75 -5.08 -5.80 10.91
N MET A 76 -4.05 -6.66 10.86
CA MET A 76 -2.97 -6.70 11.85
C MET A 76 -2.17 -5.39 11.86
N ILE A 77 -1.87 -4.84 10.69
CA ILE A 77 -1.15 -3.56 10.55
C ILE A 77 -2.01 -2.41 11.09
N GLN A 78 -3.29 -2.35 10.74
CA GLN A 78 -4.19 -1.31 11.23
C GLN A 78 -4.34 -1.37 12.75
N LYS A 79 -4.59 -2.56 13.31
CA LYS A 79 -4.70 -2.75 14.76
C LYS A 79 -3.39 -2.40 15.48
N PHE A 80 -2.24 -2.74 14.90
CA PHE A 80 -0.95 -2.37 15.49
C PHE A 80 -0.72 -0.85 15.47
N LYS A 81 -1.12 -0.16 14.39
CA LYS A 81 -1.07 1.30 14.32
C LYS A 81 -1.88 1.95 15.45
N VAL A 82 -3.14 1.56 15.60
CA VAL A 82 -4.02 2.05 16.69
C VAL A 82 -3.42 1.75 18.07
N PHE A 83 -2.82 0.56 18.23
CA PHE A 83 -2.18 0.17 19.48
C PHE A 83 -0.94 1.02 19.80
N LEU A 84 -0.14 1.38 18.79
CA LEU A 84 0.98 2.31 18.95
C LEU A 84 0.50 3.70 19.34
N GLU A 85 -0.55 4.21 18.71
CA GLU A 85 -1.12 5.53 19.01
C GLU A 85 -1.62 5.60 20.44
N THR A 86 -2.33 4.55 20.88
CA THR A 86 -2.87 4.45 22.24
C THR A 86 -1.78 4.29 23.29
N SER A 87 -0.78 3.44 23.03
CA SER A 87 0.22 3.07 24.04
C SER A 87 1.35 4.09 24.17
N THR A 88 1.65 4.82 23.09
CA THR A 88 2.80 5.74 23.05
C THR A 88 2.41 7.21 22.98
N GLY A 89 1.12 7.52 22.76
CA GLY A 89 0.64 8.88 22.50
C GLY A 89 1.13 9.48 21.18
N TYR A 90 1.82 8.68 20.35
CA TYR A 90 2.33 9.10 19.06
C TYR A 90 1.19 9.11 18.04
N SER A 91 0.90 10.27 17.47
CA SER A 91 -0.07 10.37 16.37
C SER A 91 0.68 10.13 15.05
N PHE A 92 0.31 9.08 14.32
CA PHE A 92 0.80 8.93 12.95
C PHE A 92 0.12 9.99 12.09
N PRO A 93 0.82 10.61 11.12
CA PRO A 93 0.17 11.49 10.17
C PRO A 93 -0.99 10.73 9.52
N GLU A 94 -2.19 11.28 9.63
CA GLU A 94 -3.41 10.70 9.06
C GLU A 94 -3.25 10.58 7.54
N THR A 95 -2.91 9.38 7.07
CA THR A 95 -3.53 8.89 5.84
C THR A 95 -4.99 8.68 6.22
N LYS A 96 -5.86 9.54 5.71
CA LYS A 96 -7.31 9.48 5.91
C LYS A 96 -7.79 8.05 5.62
N ILE A 97 -8.10 7.31 6.67
CA ILE A 97 -8.80 6.04 6.59
C ILE A 97 -10.02 6.27 7.48
N ASP A 98 -11.11 6.66 6.82
CA ASP A 98 -12.41 6.86 7.44
C ASP A 98 -12.83 5.54 8.09
N ALA A 99 -13.15 5.62 9.38
CA ALA A 99 -13.62 4.50 10.15
C ALA A 99 -15.09 4.20 9.77
N SER A 100 -15.31 3.32 8.80
CA SER A 100 -16.57 2.57 8.71
C SER A 100 -16.37 1.23 8.01
N SER A 101 -16.94 0.21 8.66
CA SER A 101 -17.39 -1.09 8.14
C SER A 101 -16.36 -2.14 7.71
N THR A 102 -16.24 -3.14 8.58
CA THR A 102 -16.21 -4.58 8.27
C THR A 102 -16.89 -4.94 6.93
N SER A 103 -16.08 -5.21 5.93
CA SER A 103 -16.25 -6.28 4.93
C SER A 103 -14.85 -6.57 4.37
N SER A 104 -14.69 -7.63 3.58
CA SER A 104 -13.50 -7.91 2.78
C SER A 104 -12.94 -6.64 2.11
N PRO A 105 -11.68 -6.56 1.64
CA PRO A 105 -11.18 -5.40 0.91
C PRO A 105 -11.95 -5.26 -0.43
N GLU A 106 -13.20 -4.84 -0.35
CA GLU A 106 -13.93 -4.16 -1.39
C GLU A 106 -13.25 -2.80 -1.45
N LEU A 107 -12.19 -2.74 -2.26
CA LEU A 107 -11.64 -1.49 -2.70
C LEU A 107 -12.80 -0.68 -3.24
N ASP A 108 -13.20 0.35 -2.51
CA ASP A 108 -14.26 1.27 -2.92
C ASP A 108 -13.72 2.07 -4.11
N PHE A 109 -13.78 1.47 -5.29
CA PHE A 109 -13.29 2.08 -6.53
C PHE A 109 -14.10 3.33 -6.86
N GLU A 110 -15.31 3.47 -6.31
CA GLU A 110 -16.13 4.68 -6.37
C GLU A 110 -15.49 5.84 -5.60
N ALA A 111 -14.75 5.58 -4.51
CA ALA A 111 -14.00 6.57 -3.75
C ALA A 111 -12.62 6.93 -4.35
N MET A 112 -12.07 6.13 -5.29
CA MET A 112 -10.79 6.44 -5.93
C MET A 112 -10.87 7.71 -6.80
N SER A 113 -9.84 8.54 -6.75
CA SER A 113 -9.74 9.69 -7.64
C SER A 113 -9.53 9.27 -9.09
N ASN A 114 -9.90 10.14 -10.04
CA ASN A 114 -9.69 9.89 -11.48
C ASN A 114 -8.22 9.61 -11.81
N TYR A 115 -7.28 10.15 -11.03
CA TYR A 115 -5.86 9.87 -11.17
C TYR A 115 -5.53 8.43 -10.77
N GLU A 116 -5.99 7.98 -9.60
CA GLU A 116 -5.77 6.62 -9.09
C GLU A 116 -6.43 5.57 -9.98
N LYS A 117 -7.68 5.79 -10.38
CA LYS A 117 -8.40 4.94 -11.36
C LYS A 117 -7.61 4.79 -12.66
N MET A 118 -7.05 5.90 -13.16
CA MET A 118 -6.23 5.88 -14.38
C MET A 118 -4.91 5.13 -14.16
N GLN A 119 -4.26 5.27 -13.00
CA GLN A 119 -3.05 4.50 -12.68
C GLN A 119 -3.34 3.00 -12.71
N VAL A 120 -4.44 2.55 -12.09
CA VAL A 120 -4.87 1.15 -12.11
C VAL A 120 -5.04 0.66 -13.55
N VAL A 121 -5.75 1.41 -14.39
CA VAL A 121 -5.92 1.07 -15.82
C VAL A 121 -4.57 0.97 -16.54
N ILE A 122 -3.67 1.92 -16.31
CA ILE A 122 -2.36 1.93 -16.95
C ILE A 122 -1.55 0.70 -16.58
N TYR A 123 -1.40 0.44 -15.27
CA TYR A 123 -0.60 -0.66 -14.76
C TYR A 123 -1.18 -2.03 -15.13
N ALA A 124 -2.50 -2.21 -15.05
CA ALA A 124 -3.14 -3.49 -15.37
C ALA A 124 -3.22 -3.76 -16.88
N SER A 125 -3.51 -2.75 -17.70
CA SER A 125 -3.86 -2.95 -19.12
C SER A 125 -2.69 -2.78 -20.09
N PHE A 126 -1.67 -1.99 -19.71
CA PHE A 126 -0.58 -1.60 -20.62
C PHE A 126 0.79 -2.17 -20.23
N LYS A 127 0.79 -3.37 -19.64
CA LYS A 127 2.00 -4.12 -19.24
C LYS A 127 2.99 -4.33 -20.39
N HIS A 128 2.48 -4.46 -21.62
CA HIS A 128 3.29 -4.71 -22.80
C HIS A 128 3.00 -3.69 -23.90
N GLY A 129 4.06 -3.07 -24.42
CA GLY A 129 3.97 -2.18 -25.57
C GLY A 129 3.90 -0.69 -25.22
N LYS A 130 3.60 0.11 -26.25
CA LYS A 130 3.47 1.56 -26.14
C LYS A 130 2.01 1.95 -26.24
N PHE A 131 1.62 2.98 -25.51
CA PHE A 131 0.24 3.49 -25.48
C PHE A 131 0.21 5.01 -25.51
N SER A 132 -0.89 5.56 -26.00
CA SER A 132 -1.13 7.00 -26.06
C SER A 132 -2.17 7.43 -25.03
N SER A 133 -2.33 8.74 -24.86
CA SER A 133 -3.41 9.28 -24.02
C SER A 133 -4.81 8.99 -24.55
N LEU A 134 -4.94 8.62 -25.83
CA LEU A 134 -6.22 8.18 -26.40
C LEU A 134 -6.55 6.77 -25.92
N ASP A 135 -5.59 5.84 -26.05
CA ASP A 135 -5.78 4.43 -25.65
C ASP A 135 -6.17 4.33 -24.16
N VAL A 136 -5.51 5.13 -23.30
CA VAL A 136 -5.81 5.17 -21.87
C VAL A 136 -7.22 5.66 -21.59
N ALA A 137 -7.68 6.70 -22.30
CA ALA A 137 -9.02 7.25 -22.11
C ALA A 137 -10.10 6.23 -22.52
N GLU A 138 -9.90 5.50 -23.62
CA GLU A 138 -10.84 4.46 -24.08
C GLU A 138 -10.97 3.31 -23.08
N ILE A 139 -9.84 2.80 -22.54
CA ILE A 139 -9.89 1.73 -21.53
C ILE A 139 -10.45 2.22 -20.20
N TYR A 140 -10.16 3.46 -19.80
CA TYR A 140 -10.73 4.05 -18.60
C TYR A 140 -12.26 4.15 -18.71
N GLU A 141 -12.76 4.67 -19.84
CA GLU A 141 -14.20 4.76 -20.12
C GLU A 141 -14.86 3.38 -20.12
N SER A 142 -14.21 2.37 -20.70
CA SER A 142 -14.74 1.01 -20.70
C SER A 142 -14.73 0.34 -19.33
N THR A 143 -13.76 0.65 -18.46
CA THR A 143 -13.59 0.01 -17.15
C THR A 143 -14.50 0.64 -16.09
N PHE A 144 -14.56 1.97 -16.05
CA PHE A 144 -15.29 2.71 -15.00
C PHE A 144 -16.61 3.31 -15.47
N ASN A 145 -16.93 3.21 -16.77
CA ASN A 145 -18.12 3.81 -17.36
C ASN A 145 -18.22 5.34 -17.13
N GLU A 146 -17.05 5.98 -16.99
CA GLU A 146 -16.85 7.40 -16.71
C GLU A 146 -15.98 8.03 -17.81
N SER A 147 -16.36 9.23 -18.29
CA SER A 147 -15.57 9.89 -19.34
C SER A 147 -14.31 10.57 -18.81
N LEU A 148 -13.17 10.23 -19.42
CA LEU A 148 -11.88 10.85 -19.12
C LEU A 148 -11.40 11.66 -20.34
N PRO A 149 -11.43 13.00 -20.29
CA PRO A 149 -10.96 13.81 -21.41
C PRO A 149 -9.50 13.50 -21.75
N LYS A 150 -9.19 13.41 -23.05
CA LYS A 150 -7.82 13.18 -23.56
C LYS A 150 -6.79 14.16 -22.98
N SER A 151 -7.18 15.42 -22.78
CA SER A 151 -6.33 16.43 -22.13
C SER A 151 -5.98 16.04 -20.69
N THR A 152 -6.95 15.56 -19.93
CA THR A 152 -6.77 15.05 -18.55
C THR A 152 -5.85 13.84 -18.54
N ALA A 153 -6.12 12.85 -19.39
CA ALA A 153 -5.24 11.67 -19.54
C ALA A 153 -3.80 12.08 -19.89
N SER A 154 -3.62 13.04 -20.79
CA SER A 154 -2.29 13.56 -21.16
C SER A 154 -1.60 14.27 -19.99
N THR A 155 -2.33 15.05 -19.19
CA THR A 155 -1.79 15.70 -17.99
C THR A 155 -1.35 14.67 -16.95
N TYR A 156 -2.18 13.65 -16.70
CA TYR A 156 -1.85 12.63 -15.71
C TYR A 156 -0.69 11.73 -16.15
N LEU A 157 -0.60 11.37 -17.43
CA LEU A 157 0.56 10.66 -17.98
C LEU A 157 1.85 11.47 -17.87
N ALA A 158 1.78 12.79 -18.09
CA ALA A 158 2.92 13.66 -17.88
C ALA A 158 3.35 13.69 -16.41
N ARG A 159 2.40 13.69 -15.45
CA ARG A 159 2.68 13.59 -14.01
C ARG A 159 3.33 12.25 -13.66
N MET A 160 2.76 11.12 -14.09
CA MET A 160 3.34 9.79 -13.83
C MET A 160 4.75 9.61 -14.44
N TRP A 161 5.06 10.37 -15.49
CA TRP A 161 6.40 10.38 -16.07
C TRP A 161 7.39 11.27 -15.31
N ASP A 162 6.94 12.42 -14.80
CA ASP A 162 7.78 13.46 -14.16
C ASP A 162 7.93 13.27 -12.64
N GLU A 163 6.90 12.76 -11.99
CA GLU A 163 6.80 12.64 -10.54
C GLU A 163 7.63 11.45 -10.04
N GLY A 164 8.89 11.73 -9.65
CA GLY A 164 9.73 10.97 -8.70
C GLY A 164 10.09 9.51 -8.99
N GLU A 165 9.10 8.65 -9.24
CA GLU A 165 9.24 7.21 -9.41
C GLU A 165 9.46 6.80 -10.86
N GLY A 166 9.12 7.67 -11.82
CA GLY A 166 9.53 7.53 -13.23
C GLY A 166 9.16 6.18 -13.84
N HIS A 167 8.01 5.61 -13.49
CA HIS A 167 7.55 4.29 -13.95
C HIS A 167 7.19 4.25 -15.44
N LEU A 168 7.12 5.42 -16.08
CA LEU A 168 6.88 5.54 -17.51
C LEU A 168 8.12 6.01 -18.27
N GLU A 169 8.26 5.53 -19.49
CA GLU A 169 9.11 6.12 -20.52
C GLU A 169 8.24 6.84 -21.53
N ARG A 170 8.67 8.02 -21.96
CA ARG A 170 7.95 8.83 -22.95
C ARG A 170 8.69 8.85 -24.28
N TYR A 171 7.96 8.62 -25.36
CA TYR A 171 8.42 8.61 -26.74
C TYR A 171 7.57 9.55 -27.61
N GLY A 172 8.14 10.04 -28.72
CA GLY A 172 7.40 10.85 -29.71
C GLY A 172 7.64 12.36 -29.60
N ASN A 173 6.78 13.13 -30.29
CA ASN A 173 6.89 14.58 -30.41
C ASN A 173 5.66 15.28 -29.80
N ARG A 174 5.68 16.62 -29.77
CA ARG A 174 4.60 17.45 -29.18
C ARG A 174 3.20 17.15 -29.74
N SER A 175 3.09 16.56 -30.93
CA SER A 175 1.81 16.24 -31.57
C SER A 175 1.26 14.87 -31.17
N GLY A 176 2.03 14.02 -30.50
CA GLY A 176 1.61 12.67 -30.12
C GLY A 176 2.65 11.96 -29.26
N TYR A 177 2.61 12.22 -27.95
CA TYR A 177 3.41 11.43 -27.01
C TYR A 177 2.81 10.04 -26.83
N THR A 178 3.70 9.05 -26.83
CA THR A 178 3.41 7.67 -26.46
C THR A 178 4.23 7.30 -25.25
N TYR A 179 3.70 6.43 -24.42
CA TYR A 179 4.27 6.03 -23.14
C TYR A 179 4.45 4.52 -23.11
N ARG A 180 5.40 4.05 -22.31
CA ARG A 180 5.62 2.63 -22.01
C ARG A 180 5.91 2.47 -20.53
N LEU A 181 5.34 1.43 -19.91
CA LEU A 181 5.68 1.07 -18.55
C LEU A 181 7.08 0.46 -18.47
N LYS A 182 7.86 0.92 -17.49
CA LYS A 182 9.18 0.37 -17.17
C LYS A 182 9.05 -0.92 -16.37
N THR A 183 8.53 -1.95 -17.03
CA THR A 183 8.36 -3.27 -16.40
C THR A 183 9.68 -3.91 -15.97
N GLU A 184 10.84 -3.36 -16.33
CA GLU A 184 12.13 -3.74 -15.76
C GLU A 184 12.33 -3.31 -14.30
N LEU A 185 11.56 -2.34 -13.79
CA LEU A 185 11.64 -1.89 -12.39
C LEU A 185 10.78 -2.78 -11.50
N LYS A 186 11.36 -3.25 -10.39
CA LYS A 186 10.64 -4.08 -9.40
C LYS A 186 9.45 -3.35 -8.78
N GLU A 187 9.55 -2.03 -8.62
CA GLU A 187 8.47 -1.19 -8.10
C GLU A 187 7.30 -1.14 -9.08
N THR A 188 7.58 -0.93 -10.37
CA THR A 188 6.56 -1.00 -11.42
C THR A 188 5.91 -2.38 -11.51
N GLN A 189 6.66 -3.48 -11.35
CA GLN A 189 6.08 -4.82 -11.35
C GLN A 189 5.10 -5.05 -10.19
N ARG A 190 5.39 -4.54 -8.99
CA ARG A 190 4.48 -4.62 -7.84
C ARG A 190 3.19 -3.85 -8.09
N GLU A 191 3.30 -2.66 -8.66
CA GLU A 191 2.13 -1.84 -8.99
C GLU A 191 1.28 -2.48 -10.10
N VAL A 192 1.90 -3.16 -11.06
CA VAL A 192 1.20 -3.97 -12.08
C VAL A 192 0.41 -5.10 -11.43
N GLU A 193 1.05 -5.92 -10.60
CA GLU A 193 0.38 -7.05 -9.91
C GLU A 193 -0.80 -6.55 -9.07
N ARG A 194 -0.58 -5.51 -8.26
CA ARG A 194 -1.62 -4.87 -7.47
C ARG A 194 -2.77 -4.36 -8.34
N SER A 195 -2.47 -3.70 -9.46
CA SER A 195 -3.50 -3.13 -10.34
C SER A 195 -4.29 -4.20 -11.09
N GLU A 196 -3.64 -5.31 -11.48
CA GLU A 196 -4.30 -6.48 -12.08
C GLU A 196 -5.31 -7.10 -11.10
N GLU A 197 -4.96 -7.19 -9.81
CA GLU A 197 -5.89 -7.64 -8.75
C GLU A 197 -7.09 -6.70 -8.60
N ILE A 198 -6.84 -5.38 -8.53
CA ILE A 198 -7.90 -4.36 -8.41
C ILE A 198 -8.85 -4.42 -9.61
N LEU A 199 -8.31 -4.46 -10.84
CA LEU A 199 -9.13 -4.47 -12.06
C LEU A 199 -9.92 -5.78 -12.20
N SER A 200 -9.37 -6.90 -11.73
CA SER A 200 -10.09 -8.18 -11.66
C SER A 200 -11.26 -8.12 -10.68
N MET A 201 -11.10 -7.48 -9.52
CA MET A 201 -12.19 -7.28 -8.56
C MET A 201 -13.31 -6.40 -9.13
N ILE A 202 -12.97 -5.30 -9.82
CA ILE A 202 -13.93 -4.41 -10.48
C ILE A 202 -14.77 -5.19 -11.50
N HIS A 203 -14.13 -5.96 -12.39
CA HIS A 203 -14.85 -6.77 -13.37
C HIS A 203 -15.74 -7.84 -12.76
N LEU A 204 -15.39 -8.40 -11.59
CA LEU A 204 -16.22 -9.37 -10.88
C LEU A 204 -17.47 -8.74 -10.24
N GLN A 205 -17.41 -7.46 -9.83
CA GLN A 205 -18.56 -6.75 -9.25
C GLN A 205 -19.53 -6.21 -10.30
N VAL A 206 -19.05 -5.81 -11.49
CA VAL A 206 -19.90 -5.29 -12.59
C VAL A 206 -20.63 -6.42 -13.35
N GLY A 207 -20.22 -7.67 -13.17
CA GLY A 207 -20.80 -8.84 -13.85
C GLY A 207 -22.08 -9.44 -13.22
N LYS A 208 -22.81 -8.71 -12.37
CA LYS A 208 -23.99 -9.21 -11.65
C LYS A 208 -25.28 -8.47 -11.98
#